data_AF-A0A421DR36-F1
#
_entry.id   AF-A0A421DR36-F1
#
_cell.length_a   1.000
_cell.length_b   1.000
_cell.length_c   1.000
_cell.angle_alpha   90.00
_cell.angle_beta   90.00
_cell.angle_gamma   90.00
#
_symmetry.space_group_name_H-M   'P 1'
#
loop_
_entity.id
_entity.type
_entity.pdbx_description
1 polymer ?
#
loop_
_entity_poly.entity_id
_entity_poly.type
_entity_poly.pdbx_seq_one_letter_code
_entity_poly.pdbx_strand_id
1 'polypeptide(L)'
;MTTTTTVADVLESSLRPVRAQLDLATSQTTGIAQRSVESAGVLLNQAQALCIEQINAETDEYNTLLDRLETAENALTTKELALTQVQERIDNAELTAAEATAERDSITAKYKLALSDQRVLAEEVNRLKSLNPERLKAQLVRVKTDLEDSRTLRNQQLAEIRRVKKELADKTSKLASMVQINDELSNQVADLRARLQRTDGDVAPRYWQASNGVQFYFYTFQWGLQLYSPEYDVKILNDIDWHLEIRSTIGICMIVSVTEWAIPVYPTVENFKEAWPHGLNEAVTTRIRELLEETHPQLVRRAEWAESMLTETLPLKEQHLELLSASGIHSLFDVVRRTPERLAERVKGFGIATARQVNAKCMSLVKDWEKTQKNSEAA
;
A
#
# COMPACT_ATOMS: atom_id res chain seq x y z
N MET A 1 26.27 11.34 -25.59
CA MET A 1 25.40 12.52 -25.50
C MET A 1 23.97 12.06 -25.69
N THR A 2 23.24 11.85 -24.60
CA THR A 2 21.82 11.55 -24.61
C THR A 2 21.07 12.86 -24.76
N THR A 3 20.48 13.10 -25.93
CA THR A 3 19.57 14.23 -26.16
C THR A 3 18.32 14.02 -25.33
N THR A 4 18.19 14.74 -24.22
CA THR A 4 16.96 14.86 -23.46
C THR A 4 15.90 15.46 -24.37
N THR A 5 14.96 14.63 -24.81
CA THR A 5 13.85 15.05 -25.66
C THR A 5 12.79 15.66 -24.74
N THR A 6 12.48 16.94 -24.90
CA THR A 6 11.45 17.58 -24.07
C THR A 6 10.06 17.25 -24.61
N VAL A 7 9.03 17.35 -23.76
CA VAL A 7 7.64 17.14 -24.23
C VAL A 7 7.27 18.15 -25.31
N ALA A 8 7.84 19.36 -25.28
CA ALA A 8 7.69 20.35 -26.34
C ALA A 8 8.27 19.85 -27.68
N ASP A 9 9.44 19.22 -27.68
CA ASP A 9 10.07 18.66 -28.90
C ASP A 9 9.25 17.50 -29.48
N VAL A 10 8.70 16.66 -28.61
CA VAL A 10 7.85 15.52 -29.01
C VAL A 10 6.51 16.02 -29.57
N LEU A 11 5.90 17.02 -28.94
CA LEU A 11 4.68 17.66 -29.43
C LEU A 11 4.92 18.35 -30.78
N GLU A 12 6.01 19.10 -30.92
CA GLU A 12 6.32 19.80 -32.16
C GLU A 12 6.59 18.81 -33.31
N SER A 13 7.39 17.77 -33.07
CA SER A 13 7.68 16.75 -34.08
C SER A 13 6.42 15.96 -34.49
N SER A 14 5.52 15.69 -33.55
CA SER A 14 4.26 14.96 -33.81
C SER A 14 3.21 15.80 -34.53
N LEU A 15 3.17 17.11 -34.30
CA LEU A 15 2.21 18.02 -34.93
C LEU A 15 2.69 18.60 -36.26
N ARG A 16 3.99 18.52 -36.56
CA ARG A 16 4.59 19.00 -37.82
C ARG A 16 3.94 18.39 -39.08
N PRO A 17 3.67 17.08 -39.17
CA PRO A 17 2.96 16.50 -40.31
C PRO A 17 1.52 17.01 -40.46
N VAL A 18 0.84 17.27 -39.34
CA VAL A 18 -0.54 17.80 -39.32
C VAL A 18 -0.56 19.24 -39.83
N ARG A 19 0.39 20.07 -39.41
CA ARG A 19 0.57 21.43 -39.96
C ARG A 19 0.82 21.41 -41.46
N ALA A 20 1.72 20.53 -41.93
CA ALA A 20 2.03 20.41 -43.35
C ALA A 20 0.79 20.03 -44.19
N GLN A 21 -0.10 19.19 -43.66
CA GLN A 21 -1.37 18.84 -44.32
C GLN A 21 -2.37 20.00 -44.34
N LEU A 22 -2.46 20.77 -43.25
CA LEU A 22 -3.31 21.97 -43.19
C LEU A 22 -2.81 23.08 -44.12
N ASP A 23 -1.49 23.27 -44.23
CA ASP A 23 -0.87 24.21 -45.17
C ASP A 23 -1.15 23.80 -46.63
N LEU A 24 -1.02 22.51 -46.93
CA LEU A 24 -1.37 21.96 -48.25
C LEU A 24 -2.86 22.17 -48.57
N ALA A 25 -3.76 21.88 -47.63
CA ALA A 25 -5.20 22.08 -47.79
C ALA A 25 -5.56 23.56 -47.97
N THR A 26 -4.85 24.47 -47.30
CA THR A 26 -5.00 25.92 -47.48
C THR A 26 -4.63 26.34 -48.90
N SER A 27 -3.55 25.77 -49.46
CA SER A 27 -3.11 26.07 -50.83
C SER A 27 -4.06 25.56 -51.92
N GLN A 28 -4.90 24.57 -51.60
CA GLN A 28 -5.83 23.92 -52.55
C GLN A 28 -7.28 24.41 -52.41
N THR A 29 -7.58 25.23 -51.42
CA THR A 29 -8.94 25.72 -51.14
C THR A 29 -9.03 27.24 -51.34
N THR A 30 -10.24 27.76 -51.59
CA THR A 30 -10.48 29.20 -51.76
C THR A 30 -11.74 29.64 -51.01
N GLY A 31 -11.87 30.95 -50.76
CA GLY A 31 -13.08 31.54 -50.17
C GLY A 31 -13.32 31.11 -48.71
N ILE A 32 -14.53 30.67 -48.40
CA ILE A 32 -14.92 30.29 -47.02
C ILE A 32 -14.20 29.02 -46.55
N ALA A 33 -13.97 28.06 -47.45
CA ALA A 33 -13.29 26.82 -47.13
C ALA A 33 -11.84 27.07 -46.69
N GLN A 34 -11.12 27.95 -47.40
CA GLN A 34 -9.75 28.34 -47.06
C GLN A 34 -9.67 28.96 -45.65
N ARG A 35 -10.55 29.92 -45.35
CA ARG A 35 -10.60 30.54 -44.01
C ARG A 35 -10.88 29.53 -42.89
N SER A 36 -11.67 28.50 -43.17
CA SER A 36 -11.95 27.43 -42.20
C SER A 36 -10.73 26.58 -41.92
N VAL A 37 -9.91 26.27 -42.94
CA VAL A 37 -8.66 25.51 -42.78
C VAL A 37 -7.60 26.36 -42.07
N GLU A 38 -7.48 27.64 -42.43
CA GLU A 38 -6.60 28.60 -41.72
C GLU A 38 -6.98 28.70 -40.24
N SER A 39 -8.27 28.80 -39.93
CA SER A 39 -8.77 28.79 -38.55
C SER A 39 -8.43 27.49 -37.81
N ALA A 40 -8.48 26.33 -38.49
CA ALA A 40 -8.09 25.05 -37.89
C ALA A 40 -6.59 25.00 -37.58
N GLY A 41 -5.74 25.59 -38.45
CA GLY A 41 -4.30 25.74 -38.19
C GLY A 41 -4.01 26.63 -36.98
N VAL A 42 -4.73 27.74 -36.82
CA VAL A 42 -4.63 28.61 -35.64
C VAL A 42 -5.04 27.88 -34.36
N LEU A 43 -6.17 27.15 -34.38
CA LEU A 43 -6.63 26.36 -33.23
C LEU A 43 -5.65 25.24 -32.86
N LEU A 44 -5.01 24.61 -33.85
CA LEU A 44 -3.98 23.61 -33.61
C LEU A 44 -2.76 24.21 -32.88
N ASN A 45 -2.32 25.39 -33.30
CA ASN A 45 -1.21 26.10 -32.66
C ASN A 45 -1.57 26.52 -31.23
N GLN A 46 -2.79 27.00 -31.02
CA GLN A 46 -3.30 27.37 -29.69
C GLN A 46 -3.39 26.15 -28.77
N ALA A 47 -3.88 25.01 -29.27
CA ALA A 47 -3.93 23.77 -28.51
C ALA A 47 -2.53 23.27 -28.10
N GLN A 48 -1.54 23.36 -29.01
CA GLN A 48 -0.15 23.02 -28.66
C GLN A 48 0.38 23.94 -27.55
N ALA A 49 0.15 25.25 -27.66
CA ALA A 49 0.62 26.22 -26.66
C ALA A 49 0.02 25.94 -25.28
N LEU A 50 -1.29 25.68 -25.20
CA LEU A 50 -1.97 25.33 -23.95
C LEU A 50 -1.46 24.02 -23.34
N CYS A 51 -1.19 22.99 -24.16
CA CYS A 51 -0.59 21.75 -23.66
C CYS A 51 0.80 21.99 -23.06
N ILE A 52 1.63 22.81 -23.70
CA ILE A 52 2.97 23.14 -23.17
C ILE A 52 2.85 23.93 -21.87
N GLU A 53 1.95 24.92 -21.79
CA GLU A 53 1.72 25.72 -20.58
C GLU A 53 1.23 24.86 -19.42
N GLN A 54 0.28 23.96 -19.66
CA GLN A 54 -0.22 23.03 -18.64
C GLN A 54 0.88 22.12 -18.10
N ILE A 55 1.73 21.57 -18.97
CA ILE A 55 2.83 20.69 -18.56
C ILE A 55 3.88 21.46 -17.75
N ASN A 56 4.17 22.70 -18.11
CA ASN A 56 5.08 23.54 -17.34
C ASN A 56 4.49 23.84 -15.95
N ALA A 57 3.19 24.15 -15.87
CA ALA A 57 2.51 24.38 -14.58
C ALA A 57 2.54 23.12 -13.69
N GLU A 58 2.29 21.94 -14.26
CA GLU A 58 2.41 20.67 -13.52
C GLU A 58 3.86 20.43 -13.06
N THR A 59 4.85 20.73 -13.90
CA THR A 59 6.28 20.59 -13.55
C THR A 59 6.65 21.52 -12.39
N ASP A 60 6.17 22.76 -12.40
CA ASP A 60 6.40 23.73 -11.31
C ASP A 60 5.72 23.28 -10.00
N GLU A 61 4.53 22.69 -10.09
CA GLU A 61 3.84 22.09 -8.94
C GLU A 61 4.61 20.90 -8.37
N TYR A 62 5.12 20.01 -9.21
CA TYR A 62 5.98 18.89 -8.79
C TYR A 62 7.27 19.38 -8.13
N ASN A 63 7.92 20.40 -8.69
CA ASN A 63 9.11 21.01 -8.08
C ASN A 63 8.80 21.59 -6.70
N THR A 64 7.65 22.26 -6.56
CA THR A 64 7.19 22.80 -5.27
C THR A 64 6.93 21.69 -4.24
N LEU A 65 6.37 20.54 -4.68
CA LEU A 65 6.17 19.38 -3.80
C LEU A 65 7.48 18.75 -3.37
N LEU A 66 8.47 18.67 -4.28
CA LEU A 66 9.82 18.19 -3.96
C LEU A 66 10.50 19.10 -2.92
N ASP A 67 10.46 20.41 -3.10
CA ASP A 67 11.03 21.37 -2.13
C ASP A 67 10.38 21.23 -0.74
N ARG A 68 9.05 21.00 -0.70
CA ARG A 68 8.32 20.77 0.56
C ARG A 68 8.71 19.44 1.21
N LEU A 69 8.91 18.40 0.41
CA LEU A 69 9.35 17.09 0.90
C LEU A 69 10.77 17.20 1.50
N GLU A 70 11.70 17.80 0.78
CA GLU A 70 13.08 18.00 1.26
C GLU A 70 13.11 18.85 2.54
N THR A 71 12.27 19.89 2.62
CA THR A 71 12.12 20.70 3.84
C THR A 71 11.59 19.87 5.01
N ALA A 72 10.60 19.00 4.77
CA ALA A 72 10.03 18.13 5.79
C ALA A 72 11.02 17.07 6.27
N GLU A 73 11.78 16.46 5.36
CA GLU A 73 12.83 15.48 5.68
C GLU A 73 13.95 16.09 6.53
N ASN A 74 14.40 17.30 6.17
CA ASN A 74 15.38 18.05 6.95
C ASN A 74 14.86 18.41 8.35
N ALA A 75 13.59 18.81 8.45
CA ALA A 75 12.95 19.09 9.73
C ALA A 75 12.81 17.82 10.60
N LEU A 76 12.44 16.69 10.00
CA LEU A 76 12.33 15.40 10.69
C LEU A 76 13.69 14.95 11.24
N THR A 77 14.73 14.98 10.40
CA THR A 77 16.10 14.65 10.80
C THR A 77 16.58 15.50 11.98
N THR A 78 16.26 16.80 11.94
CA THR A 78 16.60 17.74 13.03
C THR A 78 15.86 17.38 14.33
N LYS A 79 14.58 16.99 14.24
CA LYS A 79 13.78 16.58 15.40
C LYS A 79 14.25 15.26 16.00
N GLU A 80 14.63 14.28 15.19
CA GLU A 80 15.18 13.00 15.65
C GLU A 80 16.50 13.18 16.41
N LEU A 81 17.38 14.07 15.92
CA LEU A 81 18.62 14.41 16.61
C LEU A 81 18.33 15.08 17.97
N ALA A 82 17.39 16.03 18.01
CA ALA A 82 17.00 16.70 19.25
C ALA A 82 16.37 15.71 20.26
N LEU A 83 15.56 14.76 19.80
CA LEU A 83 14.97 13.73 20.65
C LEU A 83 16.06 12.84 21.27
N THR A 84 17.02 12.41 20.47
CA THR A 84 18.18 11.62 20.94
C THR A 84 18.96 12.37 22.02
N GLN A 85 19.23 13.66 21.82
CA GLN A 85 19.92 14.49 22.82
C GLN A 85 19.11 14.65 24.12
N VAL A 86 17.78 14.76 24.03
CA VAL A 86 16.92 14.82 25.21
C VAL A 86 16.95 13.50 25.97
N GLN A 87 16.92 12.37 25.27
CA GLN A 87 17.01 11.05 25.88
C GLN A 87 18.33 10.87 26.64
N GLU A 88 19.47 11.24 26.03
CA GLU A 88 20.77 11.21 26.71
C GLU A 88 20.83 12.10 27.96
N ARG A 89 20.14 13.24 27.94
CA ARG A 89 20.04 14.13 29.11
C ARG A 89 19.19 13.53 30.22
N ILE A 90 18.11 12.83 29.88
CA ILE A 90 17.26 12.12 30.84
C ILE A 90 18.07 11.00 31.51
N ASP A 91 18.72 10.16 30.71
CA ASP A 91 19.51 9.03 31.21
C ASP A 91 20.63 9.50 32.16
N ASN A 92 21.31 10.60 31.80
CA ASN A 92 22.32 11.21 32.67
C ASN A 92 21.73 11.80 33.97
N ALA A 93 20.54 12.41 33.90
CA ALA A 93 19.87 12.95 35.09
C ALA A 93 19.40 11.84 36.03
N GLU A 94 18.88 10.73 35.48
CA GLU A 94 18.50 9.55 36.25
C GLU A 94 19.72 8.91 36.94
N LEU A 95 20.85 8.80 36.22
CA LEU A 95 22.10 8.32 36.80
C LEU A 95 22.56 9.21 37.96
N THR A 96 22.56 10.53 37.76
CA THR A 96 22.96 11.50 38.80
C THR A 96 22.04 11.42 40.02
N ALA A 97 20.72 11.25 39.81
CA ALA A 97 19.76 11.10 40.89
C ALA A 97 19.96 9.80 41.68
N ALA A 98 20.28 8.70 40.98
CA ALA A 98 20.60 7.42 41.61
C ALA A 98 21.89 7.52 42.45
N GLU A 99 22.93 8.18 41.94
CA GLU A 99 24.18 8.42 42.67
C GLU A 99 23.96 9.29 43.92
N ALA A 100 23.21 10.39 43.80
CA ALA A 100 22.87 11.25 44.94
C ALA A 100 22.05 10.50 46.01
N THR A 101 21.15 9.61 45.60
CA THR A 101 20.35 8.78 46.51
C THR A 101 21.25 7.78 47.25
N ALA A 102 22.15 7.11 46.54
CA ALA A 102 23.11 6.18 47.13
C ALA A 102 24.06 6.88 48.10
N GLU A 103 24.52 8.10 47.78
CA GLU A 103 25.36 8.90 48.66
C GLU A 103 24.60 9.36 49.91
N ARG A 104 23.35 9.82 49.76
CA ARG A 104 22.47 10.14 50.89
C ARG A 104 22.27 8.95 51.81
N ASP A 105 22.02 7.76 51.26
CA ASP A 105 21.80 6.54 52.04
C ASP A 105 23.09 6.11 52.76
N SER A 106 24.25 6.25 52.11
CA SER A 106 25.58 6.05 52.71
C SER A 106 25.85 7.02 53.86
N ILE A 107 25.56 8.32 53.68
CA ILE A 107 25.68 9.34 54.73
C ILE A 107 24.72 9.05 55.87
N THR A 108 23.48 8.67 55.58
CA THR A 108 22.46 8.33 56.57
C THR A 108 22.87 7.11 57.39
N ALA A 109 23.44 6.09 56.74
CA ALA A 109 23.99 4.91 57.42
C ALA A 109 25.16 5.31 58.32
N LYS A 110 26.11 6.13 57.84
CA LYS A 110 27.23 6.65 58.64
C LYS A 110 26.76 7.50 59.82
N TYR A 111 25.74 8.35 59.64
CA TYR A 111 25.18 9.17 60.70
C TYR A 111 24.49 8.32 61.77
N LYS A 112 23.73 7.28 61.37
CA LYS A 112 23.14 6.31 62.31
C LYS A 112 24.22 5.55 63.09
N LEU A 113 25.31 5.17 62.42
CA LEU A 113 26.48 4.53 63.04
C LEU A 113 27.19 5.47 64.03
N ALA A 114 27.39 6.73 63.65
CA ALA A 114 27.98 7.74 64.54
C ALA A 114 27.08 8.05 65.75
N LEU A 115 25.75 8.05 65.58
CA LEU A 115 24.79 8.23 66.66
C LEU A 115 24.79 7.04 67.63
N SER A 116 24.90 5.81 67.10
CA SER A 116 25.09 4.62 67.93
C SER A 116 26.44 4.61 68.63
N ASP A 117 27.51 5.01 67.93
CA ASP A 117 28.85 5.11 68.48
C ASP A 117 28.93 6.20 69.55
N GLN A 118 28.23 7.33 69.41
CA GLN A 118 28.14 8.37 70.44
C GLN A 118 27.40 7.88 71.69
N ARG A 119 26.37 7.03 71.53
CA ARG A 119 25.65 6.39 72.64
C ARG A 119 26.54 5.37 73.35
N VAL A 120 27.28 4.56 72.58
CA VAL A 120 28.25 3.59 73.08
C VAL A 120 29.45 4.30 73.73
N LEU A 121 29.96 5.42 73.18
CA LEU A 121 31.02 6.22 73.79
C LEU A 121 30.56 6.92 75.07
N ALA A 122 29.30 7.36 75.19
CA ALA A 122 28.77 7.91 76.43
C ALA A 122 28.66 6.85 77.55
N GLU A 123 28.30 5.61 77.20
CA GLU A 123 28.31 4.46 78.11
C GLU A 123 29.74 3.99 78.43
N GLU A 124 30.64 4.00 77.44
CA GLU A 124 32.02 3.57 77.55
C GLU A 124 32.90 4.61 78.27
N VAL A 125 32.64 5.92 78.19
CA VAL A 125 33.32 6.96 79.00
C VAL A 125 33.00 6.81 80.49
N ASN A 126 31.80 6.37 80.84
CA ASN A 126 31.45 6.03 82.24
C ASN A 126 32.08 4.71 82.69
N ARG A 127 32.23 3.74 81.77
CA ARG A 127 32.85 2.44 82.03
C ARG A 127 34.39 2.49 82.07
N LEU A 128 35.02 3.32 81.23
CA LEU A 128 36.46 3.54 81.11
C LEU A 128 37.07 4.30 82.29
N LYS A 129 36.26 5.04 83.05
CA LYS A 129 36.68 5.56 84.37
C LYS A 129 36.90 4.45 85.41
N SER A 130 36.48 3.21 85.13
CA SER A 130 36.45 2.13 86.12
C SER A 130 37.21 0.84 85.73
N LEU A 131 37.70 0.67 84.50
CA LEU A 131 38.22 -0.63 84.06
C LEU A 131 39.53 -0.58 83.26
N ASN A 132 40.52 -1.20 83.90
CA ASN A 132 41.89 -1.58 83.52
C ASN A 132 42.35 -1.63 82.03
N PRO A 133 43.62 -1.24 81.75
CA PRO A 133 44.23 -1.14 80.40
C PRO A 133 44.31 -2.41 79.54
N GLU A 134 44.29 -3.61 80.13
CA GLU A 134 44.49 -4.87 79.38
C GLU A 134 43.25 -5.27 78.54
N ARG A 135 42.05 -4.85 78.94
CA ARG A 135 40.80 -5.16 78.21
C ARG A 135 40.68 -4.38 76.89
N LEU A 136 41.24 -3.18 76.85
CA LEU A 136 41.29 -2.30 75.67
C LEU A 136 42.18 -2.85 74.56
N LYS A 137 43.32 -3.48 74.91
CA LYS A 137 44.19 -4.15 73.93
C LYS A 137 43.44 -5.29 73.21
N ALA A 138 42.69 -6.10 73.96
CA ALA A 138 41.91 -7.19 73.39
C ALA A 138 40.79 -6.69 72.45
N GLN A 139 40.11 -5.60 72.79
CA GLN A 139 39.11 -4.97 71.90
C GLN A 139 39.74 -4.35 70.65
N LEU A 140 40.90 -3.70 70.78
CA LEU A 140 41.58 -3.07 69.65
C LEU A 140 42.11 -4.10 68.64
N VAL A 141 42.54 -5.27 69.12
CA VAL A 141 42.85 -6.42 68.26
C VAL A 141 41.60 -6.89 67.53
N ARG A 142 40.48 -7.08 68.24
CA ARG A 142 39.19 -7.50 67.64
C ARG A 142 38.70 -6.55 66.55
N VAL A 143 38.70 -5.25 66.83
CA VAL A 143 38.27 -4.22 65.86
C VAL A 143 39.21 -4.18 64.65
N LYS A 144 40.51 -4.42 64.82
CA LYS A 144 41.43 -4.56 63.69
C LYS A 144 41.08 -5.77 62.82
N THR A 145 40.77 -6.92 63.44
CA THR A 145 40.36 -8.13 62.72
C THR A 145 39.05 -7.89 61.96
N ASP A 146 38.04 -7.31 62.61
CA ASP A 146 36.76 -6.99 61.98
C ASP A 146 36.91 -5.97 60.82
N LEU A 147 37.85 -5.02 60.95
CA LEU A 147 38.17 -4.07 59.89
C LEU A 147 38.89 -4.73 58.71
N GLU A 148 39.77 -5.70 58.97
CA GLU A 148 40.41 -6.50 57.93
C GLU A 148 39.39 -7.39 57.21
N ASP A 149 38.50 -8.05 57.93
CA ASP A 149 37.42 -8.88 57.39
C ASP A 149 36.42 -8.05 56.55
N SER A 150 36.10 -6.83 57.00
CA SER A 150 35.25 -5.90 56.24
C SER A 150 35.96 -5.41 54.95
N ARG A 151 37.29 -5.21 55.00
CA ARG A 151 38.09 -4.84 53.83
C ARG A 151 38.15 -5.97 52.80
N THR A 152 38.34 -7.22 53.22
CA THR A 152 38.32 -8.38 52.32
C THR A 152 36.94 -8.60 51.71
N LEU A 153 35.87 -8.52 52.50
CA LEU A 153 34.49 -8.65 51.97
C LEU A 153 34.18 -7.58 50.93
N ARG A 154 34.55 -6.32 51.19
CA ARG A 154 34.38 -5.22 50.21
C ARG A 154 35.18 -5.45 48.93
N ASN A 155 36.40 -5.97 49.02
CA ASN A 155 37.21 -6.29 47.84
C ASN A 155 36.60 -7.43 47.03
N GLN A 156 36.02 -8.45 47.69
CA GLN A 156 35.28 -9.52 47.04
C GLN A 156 34.02 -8.98 46.33
N GLN A 157 33.24 -8.11 46.99
CA GLN A 157 32.08 -7.48 46.38
C GLN A 157 32.44 -6.60 45.17
N LEU A 158 33.55 -5.86 45.23
CA LEU A 158 34.05 -5.08 44.09
C LEU A 158 34.47 -5.96 42.92
N ALA A 159 35.09 -7.11 43.19
CA ALA A 159 35.44 -8.09 42.16
C ALA A 159 34.18 -8.68 41.49
N GLU A 160 33.17 -9.01 42.28
CA GLU A 160 31.91 -9.56 41.78
C GLU A 160 31.11 -8.53 40.96
N ILE A 161 31.06 -7.26 41.41
CA ILE A 161 30.45 -6.16 40.63
C ILE A 161 31.14 -6.01 39.27
N ARG A 162 32.47 -6.12 39.20
CA ARG A 162 33.21 -6.06 37.94
C ARG A 162 32.86 -7.25 37.03
N ARG A 163 32.73 -8.46 37.61
CA ARG A 163 32.31 -9.67 36.87
C ARG A 163 30.93 -9.50 36.26
N VAL A 164 29.94 -9.09 37.07
CA VAL A 164 28.56 -8.86 36.62
C VAL A 164 28.48 -7.77 35.56
N LYS A 165 29.24 -6.66 35.71
CA LYS A 165 29.30 -5.62 34.68
C LYS A 165 29.84 -6.14 33.35
N LYS A 166 30.86 -7.01 33.38
CA LYS A 166 31.41 -7.64 32.17
C LYS A 166 30.38 -8.57 31.51
N GLU A 167 29.72 -9.42 32.30
CA GLU A 167 28.68 -10.32 31.79
C GLU A 167 27.48 -9.54 31.22
N LEU A 168 27.11 -8.42 31.83
CA LEU A 168 26.06 -7.55 31.31
C LEU A 168 26.46 -6.96 29.96
N ALA A 169 27.68 -6.44 29.82
CA ALA A 169 28.16 -5.90 28.55
C ALA A 169 28.18 -6.98 27.45
N ASP A 170 28.66 -8.18 27.77
CA ASP A 170 28.66 -9.32 26.83
C ASP A 170 27.25 -9.72 26.41
N LYS A 171 26.29 -9.72 27.35
CA LYS A 171 24.88 -10.02 27.07
C LYS A 171 24.21 -8.93 26.24
N THR A 172 24.46 -7.65 26.53
CA THR A 172 23.92 -6.53 25.76
C THR A 172 24.44 -6.55 24.32
N SER A 173 25.73 -6.84 24.12
CA SER A 173 26.31 -7.00 22.78
C SER A 173 25.67 -8.15 22.01
N LYS A 174 25.47 -9.31 22.66
CA LYS A 174 24.77 -10.45 22.05
C LYS A 174 23.31 -10.15 21.71
N LEU A 175 22.61 -9.42 22.58
CA LEU A 175 21.23 -9.03 22.35
C LEU A 175 21.13 -8.12 21.11
N ALA A 176 22.00 -7.12 20.99
CA ALA A 176 22.04 -6.24 19.82
C ALA A 176 22.27 -7.04 18.52
N SER A 177 23.21 -7.99 18.53
CA SER A 177 23.44 -8.88 17.39
C SER A 177 22.23 -9.75 17.06
N MET A 178 21.53 -10.28 18.06
CA MET A 178 20.31 -11.07 17.85
C MET A 178 19.16 -10.23 17.28
N VAL A 179 18.99 -8.99 17.74
CA VAL A 179 17.97 -8.08 17.20
C VAL A 179 18.22 -7.81 15.72
N GLN A 180 19.47 -7.54 15.34
CA GLN A 180 19.85 -7.33 13.93
C GLN A 180 19.56 -8.56 13.06
N ILE A 181 19.93 -9.75 13.53
CA ILE A 181 19.66 -11.01 12.81
C ILE A 181 18.16 -11.24 12.67
N ASN A 182 17.37 -10.93 13.70
CA ASN A 182 15.93 -11.14 13.68
C ASN A 182 15.21 -10.19 12.70
N ASP A 183 15.70 -8.95 12.57
CA ASP A 183 15.23 -7.99 11.58
C ASP A 183 15.53 -8.47 10.16
N GLU A 184 16.76 -8.93 9.91
CA GLU A 184 17.15 -9.49 8.63
C GLU A 184 16.34 -10.74 8.26
N LEU A 185 16.10 -11.63 9.23
CA LEU A 185 15.25 -12.81 9.03
C LEU A 185 13.80 -12.42 8.73
N SER A 186 13.27 -11.39 9.39
CA SER A 186 11.90 -10.90 9.16
C SER A 186 11.75 -10.35 7.73
N ASN A 187 12.75 -9.60 7.26
CA ASN A 187 12.79 -9.09 5.89
C ASN A 187 12.88 -10.23 4.87
N GLN A 188 13.71 -11.25 5.12
CA GLN A 188 13.81 -12.42 4.25
C GLN A 188 12.50 -13.24 4.20
N VAL A 189 11.82 -13.41 5.34
CA VAL A 189 10.53 -14.11 5.39
C VAL A 189 9.46 -13.34 4.61
N ALA A 190 9.45 -12.01 4.71
CA ALA A 190 8.54 -11.17 3.94
C ALA A 190 8.78 -11.31 2.42
N ASP A 191 10.04 -11.25 1.97
CA ASP A 191 10.41 -11.46 0.56
C ASP A 191 10.01 -12.86 0.08
N LEU A 192 10.35 -13.91 0.85
CA LEU A 192 10.01 -15.28 0.50
C LEU A 192 8.49 -15.49 0.41
N ARG A 193 7.72 -14.89 1.32
CA ARG A 193 6.25 -14.95 1.28
C ARG A 193 5.69 -14.27 0.04
N ALA A 194 6.19 -13.08 -0.31
CA ALA A 194 5.79 -12.38 -1.52
C ALA A 194 6.13 -13.20 -2.78
N ARG A 195 7.32 -13.82 -2.83
CA ARG A 195 7.74 -14.70 -3.92
C ARG A 195 6.91 -15.96 -4.03
N LEU A 196 6.59 -16.61 -2.91
CA LEU A 196 5.70 -17.76 -2.86
C LEU A 196 4.30 -17.40 -3.37
N GLN A 197 3.71 -16.29 -2.90
CA GLN A 197 2.41 -15.83 -3.40
C GLN A 197 2.43 -15.50 -4.90
N ARG A 198 3.53 -14.92 -5.40
CA ARG A 198 3.72 -14.65 -6.83
C ARG A 198 3.84 -15.93 -7.67
N THR A 199 4.39 -17.00 -7.09
CA THR A 199 4.68 -18.27 -7.80
C THR A 199 3.53 -19.28 -7.73
N ASP A 200 2.96 -19.47 -6.54
CA ASP A 200 2.01 -20.55 -6.29
C ASP A 200 0.56 -20.12 -6.55
N GLY A 201 0.27 -18.83 -6.40
CA GLY A 201 -1.09 -18.29 -6.43
C GLY A 201 -1.93 -18.75 -5.23
N ASP A 202 -2.98 -18.00 -4.92
CA ASP A 202 -4.00 -18.38 -3.95
C ASP A 202 -5.07 -19.24 -4.65
N VAL A 203 -5.29 -20.46 -4.15
CA VAL A 203 -6.18 -21.43 -4.79
C VAL A 203 -7.56 -21.35 -4.15
N ALA A 204 -8.59 -21.15 -4.97
CA ALA A 204 -9.96 -21.25 -4.50
C ALA A 204 -10.17 -22.64 -3.85
N PRO A 205 -10.61 -22.74 -2.59
CA PRO A 205 -10.71 -24.02 -1.86
C PRO A 205 -11.87 -24.90 -2.37
N ARG A 206 -12.56 -24.48 -3.42
CA ARG A 206 -13.76 -25.09 -3.98
C ARG A 206 -13.51 -25.53 -5.42
N TYR A 207 -14.04 -26.71 -5.74
CA TYR A 207 -14.11 -27.21 -7.10
C TYR A 207 -15.54 -27.05 -7.63
N TRP A 208 -15.66 -26.63 -8.89
CA TRP A 208 -16.91 -26.57 -9.65
C TRP A 208 -16.94 -27.74 -10.61
N GLN A 209 -17.90 -28.65 -10.41
CA GLN A 209 -17.99 -29.88 -11.19
C GLN A 209 -18.95 -29.72 -12.37
N ALA A 210 -18.47 -30.08 -13.55
CA ALA A 210 -19.25 -30.15 -14.78
C ALA A 210 -20.03 -31.45 -14.91
N SER A 211 -21.01 -31.47 -15.81
CA SER A 211 -21.85 -32.63 -16.14
C SER A 211 -21.05 -33.85 -16.60
N ASN A 212 -19.91 -33.64 -17.27
CA ASN A 212 -19.02 -34.69 -17.77
C ASN A 212 -17.97 -35.14 -16.74
N GLY A 213 -18.03 -34.67 -15.50
CA GLY A 213 -17.11 -35.02 -14.42
C GLY A 213 -15.82 -34.20 -14.36
N VAL A 214 -15.55 -33.32 -15.34
CA VAL A 214 -14.43 -32.39 -15.27
C VAL A 214 -14.66 -31.42 -14.11
N GLN A 215 -13.64 -31.19 -13.30
CA GLN A 215 -13.70 -30.23 -12.21
C GLN A 215 -12.86 -29.01 -12.56
N PHE A 216 -13.40 -27.85 -12.21
CA PHE A 216 -12.78 -26.55 -12.42
C PHE A 216 -12.48 -25.90 -11.08
N TYR A 217 -11.42 -25.12 -11.05
CA TYR A 217 -10.99 -24.32 -9.90
C TYR A 217 -10.22 -23.13 -10.45
N PHE A 218 -10.03 -22.07 -9.66
CA PHE A 218 -9.27 -20.92 -10.12
C PHE A 218 -8.23 -20.47 -9.11
N TYR A 219 -7.16 -19.89 -9.64
CA TYR A 219 -6.03 -19.35 -8.89
C TYR A 219 -6.09 -17.83 -8.96
N THR A 220 -5.72 -17.16 -7.88
CA THR A 220 -5.46 -15.73 -7.82
C THR A 220 -3.96 -15.50 -7.64
N PHE A 221 -3.33 -14.85 -8.61
CA PHE A 221 -1.92 -14.49 -8.54
C PHE A 221 -1.77 -13.00 -8.25
N GLN A 222 -0.82 -12.66 -7.39
CA GLN A 222 -0.54 -11.28 -6.97
C GLN A 222 0.48 -10.59 -7.89
N TRP A 223 0.21 -10.67 -9.20
CA TRP A 223 0.90 -9.88 -10.23
C TRP A 223 -0.01 -9.72 -11.46
N GLY A 224 0.07 -8.54 -12.08
CA GLY A 224 -0.76 -8.16 -13.23
C GLY A 224 -0.26 -8.70 -14.56
N LEU A 225 -1.17 -8.83 -15.53
CA LEU A 225 -0.86 -9.21 -16.90
C LEU A 225 -1.20 -8.07 -17.86
N GLN A 226 -0.38 -7.89 -18.90
CA GLN A 226 -0.76 -7.08 -20.05
C GLN A 226 -1.47 -7.95 -21.07
N LEU A 227 -2.79 -7.85 -21.10
CA LEU A 227 -3.67 -8.63 -21.95
C LEU A 227 -4.23 -7.76 -23.08
N TYR A 228 -4.18 -8.30 -24.28
CA TYR A 228 -4.80 -7.73 -25.46
C TYR A 228 -5.83 -8.71 -26.01
N SER A 229 -7.04 -8.23 -26.28
CA SER A 229 -8.06 -9.04 -26.94
C SER A 229 -8.41 -8.45 -28.29
N PRO A 230 -7.92 -9.02 -29.40
CA PRO A 230 -8.35 -8.63 -30.75
C PRO A 230 -9.77 -9.13 -31.08
N GLU A 231 -10.19 -10.23 -30.46
CA GLU A 231 -11.48 -10.88 -30.73
C GLU A 231 -12.65 -10.25 -29.99
N TYR A 232 -12.38 -9.60 -28.85
CA TYR A 232 -13.39 -8.97 -28.04
C TYR A 232 -13.15 -7.46 -28.08
N ASP A 233 -14.00 -6.72 -28.79
CA ASP A 233 -14.02 -5.25 -28.84
C ASP A 233 -14.49 -4.65 -27.50
N VAL A 234 -13.94 -5.15 -26.39
CA VAL A 234 -14.21 -4.77 -25.02
C VAL A 234 -12.94 -4.22 -24.39
N LYS A 235 -13.08 -3.16 -23.60
CA LYS A 235 -11.96 -2.57 -22.90
C LYS A 235 -11.53 -3.49 -21.75
N ILE A 236 -10.33 -4.06 -21.88
CA ILE A 236 -9.67 -4.87 -20.85
C ILE A 236 -8.90 -3.94 -19.89
N LEU A 237 -9.03 -4.22 -18.60
CA LEU A 237 -8.33 -3.56 -17.51
C LEU A 237 -6.93 -4.19 -17.38
N ASN A 238 -5.89 -3.39 -17.60
CA ASN A 238 -4.47 -3.82 -17.61
C ASN A 238 -3.64 -3.15 -16.51
N ASP A 239 -4.25 -2.24 -15.76
CA ASP A 239 -3.73 -1.49 -14.62
C ASP A 239 -4.07 -2.17 -13.27
N ILE A 240 -4.29 -3.49 -13.30
CA ILE A 240 -4.42 -4.34 -12.11
C ILE A 240 -3.13 -5.09 -11.82
N ASP A 241 -2.80 -5.27 -10.55
CA ASP A 241 -1.60 -5.94 -10.06
C ASP A 241 -1.84 -7.41 -9.68
N TRP A 242 -2.91 -8.00 -10.20
CA TRP A 242 -3.26 -9.40 -10.02
C TRP A 242 -3.85 -9.98 -11.31
N HIS A 243 -3.89 -11.31 -11.40
CA HIS A 243 -4.65 -11.99 -12.45
C HIS A 243 -5.26 -13.29 -11.92
N LEU A 244 -6.28 -13.79 -12.63
CA LEU A 244 -6.91 -15.07 -12.33
C LEU A 244 -6.64 -16.09 -13.43
N GLU A 245 -6.45 -17.34 -13.05
CA GLU A 245 -6.41 -18.47 -13.97
C GLU A 245 -7.50 -19.48 -13.61
N ILE A 246 -8.38 -19.80 -14.55
CA ILE A 246 -9.31 -20.92 -14.43
C ILE A 246 -8.60 -22.18 -14.92
N ARG A 247 -8.54 -23.20 -14.07
CA ARG A 247 -7.89 -24.48 -14.35
C ARG A 247 -8.92 -25.61 -14.31
N SER A 248 -8.60 -26.69 -14.99
CA SER A 248 -9.44 -27.89 -15.08
C SER A 248 -8.63 -29.14 -14.74
N THR A 249 -9.32 -30.19 -14.27
CA THR A 249 -8.70 -31.50 -14.00
C THR A 249 -8.23 -32.25 -15.25
N ILE A 250 -8.55 -31.74 -16.44
CA ILE A 250 -8.09 -32.28 -17.73
C ILE A 250 -6.87 -31.54 -18.29
N GLY A 251 -6.25 -30.64 -17.51
CA GLY A 251 -4.99 -29.98 -17.86
C GLY A 251 -5.12 -28.77 -18.79
N ILE A 252 -6.33 -28.23 -18.97
CA ILE A 252 -6.54 -26.97 -19.70
C ILE A 252 -6.64 -25.81 -18.70
N CYS A 253 -5.87 -24.75 -18.95
CA CYS A 253 -5.86 -23.52 -18.18
C CYS A 253 -6.27 -22.34 -19.05
N MET A 254 -7.05 -21.41 -18.49
CA MET A 254 -7.51 -20.20 -19.15
C MET A 254 -7.17 -18.99 -18.29
N ILE A 255 -6.43 -18.05 -18.86
CA ILE A 255 -6.20 -16.74 -18.24
C ILE A 255 -7.49 -15.93 -18.34
N VAL A 256 -7.87 -15.30 -17.24
CA VAL A 256 -9.06 -14.44 -17.15
C VAL A 256 -8.64 -12.99 -17.34
N SER A 257 -9.08 -12.39 -18.44
CA SER A 257 -9.07 -10.95 -18.62
C SER A 257 -10.24 -10.32 -17.88
N VAL A 258 -10.07 -9.10 -17.39
CA VAL A 258 -11.11 -8.37 -16.66
C VAL A 258 -11.52 -7.15 -17.47
N THR A 259 -12.82 -6.95 -17.69
CA THR A 259 -13.34 -5.75 -18.35
C THR A 259 -13.51 -4.60 -17.37
N GLU A 260 -13.65 -3.37 -17.88
CA GLU A 260 -14.02 -2.21 -17.05
C GLU A 260 -15.35 -2.38 -16.29
N TRP A 261 -16.19 -3.35 -16.68
CA TRP A 261 -17.46 -3.68 -16.02
C TRP A 261 -17.33 -4.76 -14.93
N ALA A 262 -16.11 -5.06 -14.48
CA ALA A 262 -15.82 -6.07 -13.47
C ALA A 262 -16.31 -7.48 -13.85
N ILE A 263 -16.21 -7.82 -15.14
CA ILE A 263 -16.64 -9.11 -15.70
C ILE A 263 -15.46 -9.88 -16.26
N PRO A 264 -15.39 -11.20 -16.02
CA PRO A 264 -14.37 -12.05 -16.63
C PRO A 264 -14.59 -12.23 -18.13
N VAL A 265 -13.49 -12.24 -18.87
CA VAL A 265 -13.41 -12.58 -20.29
C VAL A 265 -12.27 -13.58 -20.46
N TYR A 266 -12.55 -14.71 -21.08
CA TYR A 266 -11.57 -15.75 -21.34
C TYR A 266 -11.92 -16.46 -22.66
N PRO A 267 -10.95 -17.15 -23.30
CA PRO A 267 -11.20 -17.84 -24.57
C PRO A 267 -12.30 -18.90 -24.45
N THR A 268 -13.11 -19.02 -25.51
CA THR A 268 -14.06 -20.13 -25.60
C THR A 268 -13.30 -21.39 -26.00
N VAL A 269 -13.30 -22.41 -25.14
CA VAL A 269 -12.67 -23.71 -25.42
C VAL A 269 -13.74 -24.70 -25.85
N GLU A 270 -13.59 -25.31 -27.02
CA GLU A 270 -14.58 -26.24 -27.60
C GLU A 270 -14.98 -27.34 -26.61
N ASN A 271 -13.99 -27.96 -25.95
CA ASN A 271 -14.17 -29.04 -24.98
C ASN A 271 -15.01 -28.63 -23.74
N PHE A 272 -15.20 -27.32 -23.51
CA PHE A 272 -15.92 -26.79 -22.37
C PHE A 272 -17.32 -26.27 -22.70
N LYS A 273 -17.69 -26.14 -23.97
CA LYS A 273 -18.99 -25.55 -24.37
C LYS A 273 -20.19 -26.27 -23.76
N GLU A 274 -20.15 -27.60 -23.71
CA GLU A 274 -21.23 -28.43 -23.16
C GLU A 274 -21.01 -28.80 -21.67
N ALA A 275 -19.85 -28.44 -21.13
CA ALA A 275 -19.37 -28.88 -19.83
C ALA A 275 -18.90 -27.71 -18.95
N TRP A 276 -19.45 -26.51 -19.15
CA TRP A 276 -19.16 -25.38 -18.28
C TRP A 276 -19.98 -25.50 -16.98
N PRO A 277 -19.36 -25.52 -15.80
CA PRO A 277 -20.09 -25.73 -14.55
C PRO A 277 -20.91 -24.49 -14.14
N HIS A 278 -22.11 -24.74 -13.61
CA HIS A 278 -22.96 -23.67 -13.07
C HIS A 278 -22.29 -22.98 -11.89
N GLY A 279 -22.43 -21.65 -11.81
CA GLY A 279 -21.92 -20.84 -10.70
C GLY A 279 -20.41 -20.59 -10.70
N LEU A 280 -19.63 -21.16 -11.62
CA LEU A 280 -18.20 -20.83 -11.75
C LEU A 280 -18.01 -19.37 -12.19
N ASN A 281 -18.81 -18.90 -13.16
CA ASN A 281 -18.74 -17.51 -13.60
C ASN A 281 -19.10 -16.54 -12.50
N GLU A 282 -20.15 -16.83 -11.74
CA GLU A 282 -20.56 -16.02 -10.59
C GLU A 282 -19.43 -15.94 -9.58
N ALA A 283 -18.80 -17.07 -9.22
CA ALA A 283 -17.69 -17.09 -8.28
C ALA A 283 -16.46 -16.30 -8.77
N VAL A 284 -16.10 -16.43 -10.05
CA VAL A 284 -15.01 -15.65 -10.64
C VAL A 284 -15.36 -14.16 -10.66
N THR A 285 -16.59 -13.80 -11.02
CA THR A 285 -17.06 -12.41 -10.97
C THR A 285 -17.04 -11.84 -9.54
N THR A 286 -17.49 -12.60 -8.55
CA THR A 286 -17.42 -12.19 -7.13
C THR A 286 -15.97 -11.96 -6.73
N ARG A 287 -15.06 -12.88 -7.06
CA ARG A 287 -13.63 -12.72 -6.74
C ARG A 287 -13.03 -11.49 -7.43
N ILE A 288 -13.37 -11.22 -8.68
CA ILE A 288 -12.95 -10.01 -9.40
C ILE A 288 -13.43 -8.75 -8.66
N ARG A 289 -14.69 -8.72 -8.22
CA ARG A 289 -15.22 -7.55 -7.48
C ARG A 289 -14.53 -7.36 -6.13
N GLU A 290 -14.28 -8.43 -5.38
CA GLU A 290 -13.51 -8.38 -4.12
C GLU A 290 -12.13 -7.74 -4.34
N LEU A 291 -11.40 -8.19 -5.37
CA LEU A 291 -10.06 -7.68 -5.67
C LEU A 291 -10.07 -6.25 -6.24
N LEU A 292 -11.13 -5.88 -6.99
CA LEU A 292 -11.30 -4.53 -7.48
C LEU A 292 -11.78 -3.55 -6.39
N GLU A 293 -12.41 -4.00 -5.30
CA GLU A 293 -12.84 -3.11 -4.23
C GLU A 293 -11.66 -2.39 -3.56
N GLU A 294 -10.50 -3.06 -3.48
CA GLU A 294 -9.28 -2.48 -2.90
C GLU A 294 -8.59 -1.47 -3.81
N THR A 295 -8.60 -1.70 -5.13
CA THR A 295 -7.78 -0.93 -6.11
C THR A 295 -8.61 -0.01 -7.01
N HIS A 296 -9.84 -0.39 -7.33
CA HIS A 296 -10.74 0.28 -8.27
C HIS A 296 -12.21 0.29 -7.78
N PRO A 297 -12.51 0.72 -6.54
CA PRO A 297 -13.86 0.65 -5.95
C PRO A 297 -14.94 1.37 -6.78
N GLN A 298 -14.56 2.42 -7.51
CA GLN A 298 -15.45 3.14 -8.43
C GLN A 298 -16.03 2.23 -9.53
N LEU A 299 -15.28 1.24 -10.01
CA LEU A 299 -15.74 0.32 -11.05
C LEU A 299 -16.76 -0.68 -10.49
N VAL A 300 -16.56 -1.14 -9.26
CA VAL A 300 -17.49 -2.04 -8.56
C VAL A 300 -18.81 -1.32 -8.30
N ARG A 301 -18.77 -0.14 -7.68
CA ARG A 301 -19.97 0.69 -7.42
C ARG A 301 -20.75 0.99 -8.68
N ARG A 302 -20.05 1.30 -9.78
CA ARG A 302 -20.67 1.53 -11.08
C ARG A 302 -21.41 0.30 -11.60
N ALA A 303 -20.79 -0.87 -11.51
CA ALA A 303 -21.41 -2.12 -11.94
C ALA A 303 -22.67 -2.42 -11.11
N GLU A 304 -22.58 -2.33 -9.78
CA GLU A 304 -23.71 -2.58 -8.87
C GLU A 304 -24.87 -1.60 -9.08
N TRP A 305 -24.57 -0.32 -9.25
CA TRP A 305 -25.58 0.68 -9.59
C TRP A 305 -26.25 0.36 -10.93
N ALA A 306 -25.48 0.02 -11.96
CA ALA A 306 -26.04 -0.35 -13.26
C ALA A 306 -26.86 -1.64 -13.20
N GLU A 307 -26.53 -2.58 -12.31
CA GLU A 307 -27.33 -3.79 -12.06
C GLU A 307 -28.67 -3.46 -11.40
N SER A 308 -28.69 -2.46 -10.51
CA SER A 308 -29.91 -2.01 -9.84
C SER A 308 -30.89 -1.26 -10.77
N MET A 309 -30.40 -0.71 -11.88
CA MET A 309 -31.19 0.04 -12.85
C MET A 309 -31.90 -0.92 -13.82
N LEU A 310 -33.19 -1.17 -13.59
CA LEU A 310 -33.99 -2.06 -14.44
C LEU A 310 -34.17 -1.50 -15.86
N THR A 311 -34.25 -2.40 -16.85
CA THR A 311 -34.44 -2.00 -18.25
C THR A 311 -35.68 -1.12 -18.47
N GLU A 312 -36.77 -1.37 -17.74
CA GLU A 312 -38.02 -0.61 -17.84
C GLU A 312 -37.89 0.88 -17.48
N THR A 313 -36.91 1.24 -16.65
CA THR A 313 -36.69 2.65 -16.23
C THR A 313 -35.78 3.41 -17.18
N LEU A 314 -35.24 2.74 -18.20
CA LEU A 314 -34.30 3.36 -19.14
C LEU A 314 -35.02 4.31 -20.11
N PRO A 315 -34.43 5.48 -20.42
CA PRO A 315 -34.96 6.46 -21.37
C PRO A 315 -34.77 6.03 -22.84
N LEU A 316 -35.31 4.86 -23.16
CA LEU A 316 -35.33 4.26 -24.49
C LEU A 316 -36.77 4.26 -25.04
N LYS A 317 -36.91 3.97 -26.34
CA LYS A 317 -38.23 3.80 -26.94
C LYS A 317 -38.87 2.53 -26.37
N GLU A 318 -40.17 2.54 -26.12
CA GLU A 318 -40.94 1.40 -25.61
C GLU A 318 -40.69 0.12 -26.42
N GLN A 319 -40.72 0.22 -27.76
CA GLN A 319 -40.36 -0.88 -28.66
C GLN A 319 -38.95 -1.47 -28.38
N HIS A 320 -37.96 -0.64 -28.04
CA HIS A 320 -36.62 -1.14 -27.72
C HIS A 320 -36.60 -1.83 -26.36
N LEU A 321 -37.35 -1.33 -25.38
CA LEU A 321 -37.46 -1.94 -24.04
C LEU A 321 -38.09 -3.33 -24.12
N GLU A 322 -39.16 -3.48 -24.90
CA GLU A 322 -39.81 -4.77 -25.14
C GLU A 322 -38.85 -5.78 -25.77
N LEU A 323 -38.09 -5.37 -26.80
CA LEU A 323 -37.11 -6.24 -27.47
C LEU A 323 -35.96 -6.65 -26.55
N LEU A 324 -35.49 -5.74 -25.69
CA LEU A 324 -34.46 -6.04 -24.68
C LEU A 324 -34.97 -7.06 -23.66
N SER A 325 -36.16 -6.81 -23.08
CA SER A 325 -36.78 -7.71 -22.09
C SER A 325 -37.04 -9.10 -22.68
N ALA A 326 -37.57 -9.18 -23.90
CA ALA A 326 -37.78 -10.44 -24.62
C ALA A 326 -36.49 -11.21 -24.90
N SER A 327 -35.33 -10.53 -24.89
CA SER A 327 -34.01 -11.13 -25.11
C SER A 327 -33.27 -11.48 -23.81
N GLY A 328 -33.95 -11.35 -22.66
CA GLY A 328 -33.40 -11.62 -21.33
C GLY A 328 -32.44 -10.53 -20.84
N ILE A 329 -32.58 -9.30 -21.33
CA ILE A 329 -31.82 -8.14 -20.87
C ILE A 329 -32.73 -7.33 -19.94
N HIS A 330 -32.39 -7.33 -18.65
CA HIS A 330 -33.26 -6.81 -17.59
C HIS A 330 -32.67 -5.64 -16.80
N SER A 331 -31.41 -5.28 -17.06
CA SER A 331 -30.71 -4.19 -16.37
C SER A 331 -29.97 -3.26 -17.34
N LEU A 332 -29.62 -2.06 -16.88
CA LEU A 332 -28.68 -1.16 -17.56
C LEU A 332 -27.36 -1.88 -17.77
N PHE A 333 -26.87 -2.56 -16.74
CA PHE A 333 -25.63 -3.33 -16.74
C PHE A 333 -25.57 -4.32 -17.91
N ASP A 334 -26.66 -5.04 -18.18
CA ASP A 334 -26.73 -5.97 -19.30
C ASP A 334 -26.58 -5.32 -20.67
N VAL A 335 -27.02 -4.06 -20.82
CA VAL A 335 -26.84 -3.34 -22.08
C VAL A 335 -25.40 -2.85 -22.23
N VAL A 336 -24.85 -2.22 -21.19
CA VAL A 336 -23.58 -1.47 -21.26
C VAL A 336 -22.35 -2.37 -21.19
N ARG A 337 -22.45 -3.56 -20.57
CA ARG A 337 -21.35 -4.54 -20.54
C ARG A 337 -21.06 -5.22 -21.88
N ARG A 338 -21.89 -4.97 -22.90
CA ARG A 338 -21.80 -5.60 -24.22
C ARG A 338 -21.40 -4.55 -25.25
N THR A 339 -20.66 -5.00 -26.26
CA THR A 339 -20.41 -4.19 -27.46
C THR A 339 -21.70 -4.05 -28.26
N PRO A 340 -21.85 -2.99 -29.07
CA PRO A 340 -23.02 -2.83 -29.94
C PRO A 340 -23.25 -4.04 -30.86
N GLU A 341 -22.18 -4.66 -31.35
CA GLU A 341 -22.21 -5.84 -32.22
C GLU A 341 -22.80 -7.04 -31.47
N ARG A 342 -22.32 -7.32 -30.26
CA ARG A 342 -22.87 -8.40 -29.41
C ARG A 342 -24.29 -8.12 -28.95
N LEU A 343 -24.64 -6.85 -28.76
CA LEU A 343 -26.01 -6.46 -28.42
C LEU A 343 -26.96 -6.70 -29.61
N ALA A 344 -26.53 -6.40 -30.84
CA ALA A 344 -27.30 -6.68 -32.06
C ALA A 344 -27.48 -8.18 -32.30
N GLU A 345 -26.45 -9.00 -32.05
CA GLU A 345 -26.53 -10.46 -32.15
C GLU A 345 -27.49 -11.06 -31.11
N ARG A 346 -27.48 -10.50 -29.89
CA ARG A 346 -28.28 -11.02 -28.78
C ARG A 346 -29.76 -10.64 -28.88
N VAL A 347 -30.06 -9.42 -29.35
CA VAL A 347 -31.41 -8.86 -29.33
C VAL A 347 -32.06 -9.02 -30.69
N LYS A 348 -32.96 -10.00 -30.81
CA LYS A 348 -33.67 -10.26 -32.07
C LYS A 348 -34.47 -9.02 -32.48
N GLY A 349 -34.17 -8.46 -33.65
CA GLY A 349 -34.82 -7.24 -34.17
C GLY A 349 -33.96 -5.97 -34.02
N PHE A 350 -32.82 -6.02 -33.34
CA PHE A 350 -31.84 -4.94 -33.39
C PHE A 350 -30.96 -5.07 -34.64
N GLY A 351 -30.97 -4.03 -35.47
CA GLY A 351 -29.87 -3.80 -36.41
C GLY A 351 -28.68 -3.13 -35.70
N ILE A 352 -27.49 -3.20 -36.29
CA ILE A 352 -26.27 -2.63 -35.69
C ILE A 352 -26.39 -1.13 -35.37
N ALA A 353 -27.09 -0.36 -36.22
CA ALA A 353 -27.34 1.06 -35.98
C ALA A 353 -28.21 1.29 -34.73
N THR A 354 -29.26 0.47 -34.55
CA THR A 354 -30.13 0.50 -33.37
C THR A 354 -29.35 0.12 -32.12
N ALA A 355 -28.55 -0.94 -32.18
CA ALA A 355 -27.73 -1.38 -31.06
C ALA A 355 -26.72 -0.31 -30.62
N ARG A 356 -26.05 0.36 -31.57
CA ARG A 356 -25.16 1.50 -31.29
C ARG A 356 -25.92 2.65 -30.63
N GLN A 357 -27.10 3.00 -31.14
CA GLN A 357 -27.92 4.06 -30.57
C GLN A 357 -28.36 3.74 -29.14
N VAL A 358 -28.82 2.51 -28.88
CA VAL A 358 -29.27 2.07 -27.56
C VAL A 358 -28.10 2.04 -26.58
N ASN A 359 -26.98 1.41 -26.97
CA ASN A 359 -25.79 1.34 -26.14
C ASN A 359 -25.24 2.75 -25.83
N ALA A 360 -25.15 3.65 -26.82
CA ALA A 360 -24.68 5.02 -26.59
C ALA A 360 -25.58 5.80 -25.61
N LYS A 361 -26.90 5.66 -25.69
CA LYS A 361 -27.82 6.27 -24.73
C LYS A 361 -27.62 5.73 -23.32
N CYS A 362 -27.52 4.41 -23.17
CA CYS A 362 -27.25 3.77 -21.89
C CYS A 362 -25.89 4.20 -21.31
N MET A 363 -24.84 4.26 -22.13
CA MET A 363 -23.52 4.75 -21.73
C MET A 363 -23.53 6.23 -21.32
N SER A 364 -24.40 7.06 -21.92
CA SER A 364 -24.57 8.45 -21.47
C SER A 364 -25.07 8.53 -20.03
N LEU A 365 -26.04 7.68 -19.66
CA LEU A 365 -26.56 7.64 -18.28
C LEU A 365 -25.49 7.26 -17.27
N VAL A 366 -24.63 6.31 -17.65
CA VAL A 366 -23.49 5.91 -16.82
C VAL A 366 -22.56 7.09 -16.60
N LYS A 367 -22.21 7.83 -17.67
CA LYS A 367 -21.32 9.00 -17.57
C LYS A 367 -21.93 10.12 -16.72
N ASP A 368 -23.24 10.35 -16.85
CA ASP A 368 -23.94 11.34 -16.04
C ASP A 368 -23.91 10.96 -14.56
N TRP A 369 -24.17 9.69 -14.24
CA TRP A 369 -24.07 9.16 -12.88
C TRP A 369 -22.64 9.26 -12.33
N GLU A 370 -21.62 8.83 -13.09
CA GLU A 370 -20.20 8.93 -12.70
C GLU A 370 -19.81 10.37 -12.38
N LYS A 371 -20.31 11.35 -13.15
CA LYS A 371 -20.07 12.77 -12.91
C LYS A 371 -20.72 13.24 -11.61
N THR A 372 -21.94 12.79 -11.32
CA THR A 372 -22.63 13.10 -10.06
C THR A 372 -21.88 12.54 -8.85
N GLN A 373 -21.40 11.28 -8.93
CA GLN A 373 -20.64 10.65 -7.84
C GLN A 373 -19.32 11.38 -7.56
N LYS A 374 -18.57 11.75 -8.62
CA LYS A 374 -17.32 12.51 -8.46
C LYS A 374 -17.54 13.86 -7.77
N ASN A 375 -18.64 14.53 -8.08
CA ASN A 375 -18.97 15.82 -7.46
C ASN A 375 -19.39 15.66 -5.99
N SER A 376 -20.01 14.55 -5.61
CA SER A 376 -20.36 14.28 -4.19
C SER A 376 -19.19 13.82 -3.34
N GLU A 377 -18.16 13.20 -3.93
CA GLU A 377 -16.94 12.80 -3.20
C GLU A 377 -15.95 13.97 -3.01
N ALA A 378 -16.06 15.02 -3.84
CA ALA A 378 -15.22 16.23 -3.76
C ALA A 378 -15.80 17.34 -2.86
N ALA A 379 -17.06 17.21 -2.44
CA ALA A 379 -17.77 18.14 -1.55
C ALA A 379 -17.83 17.57 -0.12
#